data_AF-A0A0N5AUS1-F1
#
_entry.id   AF-A0A0N5AUS1-F1
#
_cell.length_a   1.000
_cell.length_b   1.000
_cell.length_c   1.000
_cell.angle_alpha   90.00
_cell.angle_beta   90.00
_cell.angle_gamma   90.00
#
_symmetry.space_group_name_H-M   'P 1'
#
loop_
_entity.id
_entity.type
_entity.pdbx_description
1 polymer ?
#
loop_
_entity_poly.entity_id
_entity_poly.type
_entity_poly.pdbx_seq_one_letter_code
_entity_poly.pdbx_strand_id
1 'polypeptide(L)'
;MLHYCAVIAVVVLANFAADAQYIQGQPYPQQPPTTDPGFMEMMMPPFLRASSLSARQEFEAIVTNGNLKKAEITAKVDEWAKRQPQQIQDAFEREKKMQLDMMNLMNSQRKRLVQGLSKEAQAVAASIDALRDNQNITPAEEVEKVLEIFRNTTESVVYELRSVDAQMAPMGDAAQMPIN
;
A
#
# COMPACT_ATOMS: atom_id res chain seq x y z
N MET A 1 -10.94 4.88 -13.52
CA MET A 1 -10.72 4.57 -12.10
C MET A 1 -9.22 4.54 -11.87
N LEU A 2 -8.65 5.60 -11.31
CA LEU A 2 -7.20 5.86 -11.20
C LEU A 2 -6.69 5.71 -9.75
N HIS A 3 -7.37 4.89 -8.95
CA HIS A 3 -7.32 5.02 -7.50
C HIS A 3 -6.69 3.80 -6.86
N TYR A 4 -5.36 3.74 -6.79
CA TYR A 4 -4.61 2.90 -5.81
C TYR A 4 -3.08 3.14 -5.82
N CYS A 5 -2.58 3.96 -6.74
CA CYS A 5 -1.15 4.25 -6.89
C CYS A 5 -0.54 5.03 -5.70
N ALA A 6 -1.34 5.85 -5.02
CA ALA A 6 -0.85 6.56 -3.84
C ALA A 6 -0.85 5.66 -2.59
N VAL A 7 -1.87 4.82 -2.37
CA VAL A 7 -2.04 4.21 -1.04
C VAL A 7 -1.19 2.95 -0.84
N ILE A 8 -0.88 2.16 -1.86
CA ILE A 8 -0.03 0.96 -1.64
C ILE A 8 1.47 1.33 -1.61
N ALA A 9 1.93 2.33 -2.36
CA ALA A 9 3.30 2.85 -2.18
C ALA A 9 3.46 3.56 -0.81
N VAL A 10 2.40 4.18 -0.30
CA VAL A 10 2.41 4.87 0.99
C VAL A 10 2.20 3.91 2.15
N VAL A 11 1.43 2.84 2.01
CA VAL A 11 1.35 1.79 3.05
C VAL A 11 2.63 0.96 3.07
N VAL A 12 3.31 0.76 1.93
CA VAL A 12 4.63 0.11 1.91
C VAL A 12 5.73 1.03 2.44
N LEU A 13 5.67 2.35 2.23
CA LEU A 13 6.64 3.29 2.83
C LEU A 13 6.32 3.71 4.28
N ALA A 14 5.04 3.78 4.67
CA ALA A 14 4.63 4.09 6.05
C ALA A 14 4.81 2.90 7.00
N ASN A 15 4.83 1.66 6.50
CA ASN A 15 5.20 0.50 7.32
C ASN A 15 6.69 0.48 7.71
N PHE A 16 7.58 1.21 7.04
CA PHE A 16 8.96 1.38 7.51
C PHE A 16 9.10 2.46 8.61
N ALA A 17 8.10 3.32 8.81
CA ALA A 17 8.12 4.35 9.85
C ALA A 17 7.27 3.99 11.09
N ALA A 18 6.29 3.09 10.97
CA ALA A 18 5.34 2.77 12.03
C ALA A 18 5.75 1.61 12.96
N ASP A 19 6.73 0.77 12.59
CA ASP A 19 7.22 -0.33 13.44
C ASP A 19 8.16 0.14 14.58
N ALA A 20 8.31 1.44 14.80
CA ALA A 20 9.15 1.96 15.86
C ALA A 20 8.51 1.88 17.26
N GLN A 21 7.20 1.62 17.41
CA GLN A 21 6.59 1.64 18.75
C GLN A 21 5.47 0.59 18.93
N TYR A 22 5.71 -0.30 19.90
CA TYR A 22 4.82 -1.28 20.56
C TYR A 22 4.83 -2.73 20.08
N ILE A 23 5.87 -3.48 20.50
CA ILE A 23 5.65 -4.80 21.10
C ILE A 23 6.24 -4.78 22.51
N GLN A 24 5.37 -5.04 23.49
CA GLN A 24 5.70 -5.10 24.91
C GLN A 24 6.80 -6.14 25.19
N GLY A 25 7.91 -5.70 25.80
CA GLY A 25 8.71 -6.54 26.69
C GLY A 25 9.99 -7.18 26.14
N GLN A 26 10.39 -6.92 24.90
CA GLN A 26 11.71 -7.35 24.41
C GLN A 26 12.67 -6.14 24.37
N PRO A 27 13.84 -6.17 25.03
CA PRO A 27 14.86 -5.13 24.84
C PRO A 27 15.45 -5.30 23.43
N TYR A 28 15.01 -4.46 22.49
CA TYR A 28 15.62 -4.42 21.17
C TYR A 28 17.12 -4.07 21.30
N PRO A 29 18.02 -4.73 20.55
CA PRO A 29 19.36 -4.19 20.35
C PRO A 29 19.23 -2.78 19.76
N GLN A 30 19.76 -1.79 20.48
CA GLN A 30 19.65 -0.34 20.25
C GLN A 30 20.46 0.15 19.03
N GLN A 31 20.42 -0.56 17.92
CA GLN A 31 20.95 -0.06 16.66
C GLN A 31 19.82 -0.10 15.63
N PRO A 32 19.28 1.06 15.21
CA PRO A 32 18.46 1.07 14.00
C PRO A 32 19.31 0.38 12.93
N PRO A 33 18.77 -0.59 12.18
CA PRO A 33 19.50 -1.15 11.05
C PRO A 33 20.00 0.03 10.24
N THR A 34 21.32 0.12 10.05
CA THR A 34 21.91 1.15 9.21
C THR A 34 21.41 0.87 7.81
N THR A 35 20.24 1.42 7.46
CA THR A 35 19.74 1.44 6.10
C THR A 35 20.79 2.19 5.31
N ASP A 36 21.60 1.42 4.57
CA ASP A 36 22.53 1.95 3.59
C ASP A 36 21.76 3.00 2.76
N PRO A 37 22.22 4.27 2.74
CA PRO A 37 21.57 5.32 1.98
C PRO A 37 21.31 4.93 0.51
N GLY A 38 22.15 4.05 -0.06
CA GLY A 38 21.97 3.51 -1.41
C GLY A 38 20.74 2.61 -1.58
N PHE A 39 20.31 1.91 -0.53
CA PHE A 39 19.11 1.07 -0.57
C PHE A 39 17.82 1.89 -0.60
N MET A 40 17.74 2.98 0.17
CA MET A 40 16.58 3.87 0.15
C MET A 40 16.43 4.59 -1.20
N GLU A 41 17.55 4.99 -1.81
CA GLU A 41 17.52 5.59 -3.15
C GLU A 41 17.02 4.57 -4.18
N MET A 42 17.38 3.28 -4.08
CA MET A 42 16.93 2.25 -5.02
C MET A 42 15.43 1.94 -4.95
N MET A 43 14.80 2.07 -3.77
CA MET A 43 13.37 1.82 -3.60
C MET A 43 12.49 3.02 -3.99
N MET A 44 13.10 4.17 -4.27
CA MET A 44 12.39 5.39 -4.62
C MET A 44 11.95 5.38 -6.10
N PRO A 45 10.68 5.70 -6.41
CA PRO A 45 10.20 5.83 -7.77
C PRO A 45 11.07 6.77 -8.62
N PRO A 46 11.28 6.47 -9.91
CA PRO A 46 12.17 7.27 -10.78
C PRO A 46 11.85 8.76 -10.79
N PHE A 47 10.56 9.13 -10.74
CA PHE A 47 10.14 10.54 -10.74
C PHE A 47 10.56 11.26 -9.45
N LEU A 48 10.55 10.60 -8.29
CA LEU A 48 11.01 11.19 -7.03
C LEU A 48 12.54 11.26 -6.98
N ARG A 49 13.25 10.25 -7.50
CA ARG A 49 14.72 10.31 -7.62
C ARG A 49 15.19 11.49 -8.46
N ALA A 50 14.47 11.81 -9.53
CA ALA A 50 14.77 12.95 -10.38
C ALA A 50 14.33 14.30 -9.78
N SER A 51 13.52 14.30 -8.73
CA SER A 51 13.03 15.50 -8.05
C SER A 51 14.07 16.11 -7.11
N SER A 52 13.96 17.43 -6.90
CA SER A 52 14.70 18.12 -5.84
C SER A 52 14.29 17.59 -4.47
N LEU A 53 15.18 17.78 -3.47
CA LEU A 53 14.88 17.41 -2.09
C LEU A 53 13.58 18.07 -1.58
N SER A 54 13.37 19.34 -1.88
CA SER A 54 12.15 20.06 -1.49
C SER A 54 10.89 19.45 -2.12
N ALA A 55 10.95 19.07 -3.40
CA ALA A 55 9.83 18.45 -4.09
C ALA A 55 9.53 17.05 -3.53
N ARG A 56 10.56 16.28 -3.13
CA ARG A 56 10.38 14.99 -2.43
C ARG A 56 9.68 15.18 -1.07
N GLN A 57 10.09 16.18 -0.30
CA GLN A 57 9.47 16.51 0.99
C GLN A 57 8.01 16.96 0.84
N GLU A 58 7.69 17.76 -0.17
CA GLU A 58 6.30 18.13 -0.48
C GLU A 58 5.45 16.90 -0.80
N PHE A 59 5.98 15.99 -1.63
CA PHE A 59 5.30 14.76 -1.98
C PHE A 59 5.04 13.91 -0.73
N GLU A 60 6.08 13.69 0.09
CA GLU A 60 6.00 12.94 1.34
C GLU A 60 4.95 13.52 2.28
N ALA A 61 4.94 14.85 2.48
CA ALA A 61 3.97 15.53 3.34
C ALA A 61 2.52 15.40 2.84
N ILE A 62 2.29 15.31 1.53
CA ILE A 62 0.96 15.04 0.98
C ILE A 62 0.54 13.61 1.30
N VAL A 63 1.41 12.65 1.02
CA VAL A 63 1.02 11.24 1.04
C VAL A 63 0.96 10.64 2.44
N THR A 64 1.74 11.17 3.38
CA THR A 64 1.76 10.75 4.80
C THR A 64 0.71 11.47 5.66
N ASN A 65 -0.07 12.38 5.08
CA ASN A 65 -1.05 13.14 5.84
C ASN A 65 -2.27 12.28 6.20
N GLY A 66 -2.34 11.83 7.45
CA GLY A 66 -3.42 10.99 7.97
C GLY A 66 -4.80 11.63 8.00
N ASN A 67 -4.90 12.96 7.80
CA ASN A 67 -6.17 13.67 7.78
C ASN A 67 -6.80 13.77 6.38
N LEU A 68 -6.04 13.47 5.33
CA LEU A 68 -6.54 13.55 3.96
C LEU A 68 -7.27 12.27 3.57
N LYS A 69 -8.41 12.43 2.92
CA LYS A 69 -9.11 11.34 2.24
C LYS A 69 -8.31 10.88 1.02
N LYS A 70 -8.50 9.63 0.61
CA LYS A 70 -7.82 9.06 -0.57
C LYS A 70 -7.99 9.90 -1.85
N ALA A 71 -9.19 10.46 -2.08
CA ALA A 71 -9.44 11.39 -3.18
C ALA A 71 -8.56 12.65 -3.09
N GLU A 72 -8.43 13.22 -1.88
CA GLU A 72 -7.69 14.46 -1.65
C GLU A 72 -6.19 14.25 -1.79
N ILE A 73 -5.66 13.12 -1.31
CA ILE A 73 -4.27 12.71 -1.55
C ILE A 73 -4.00 12.65 -3.05
N THR A 74 -4.87 11.94 -3.80
CA THR A 74 -4.73 11.80 -5.26
C THR A 74 -4.71 13.16 -5.95
N ALA A 75 -5.67 14.04 -5.62
CA ALA A 75 -5.73 15.38 -6.20
C ALA A 75 -4.48 16.21 -5.89
N LYS A 76 -4.00 16.18 -4.64
CA LYS A 76 -2.81 16.94 -4.22
C LYS A 76 -1.53 16.42 -4.86
N VAL A 77 -1.39 15.09 -5.02
CA VAL A 77 -0.26 14.50 -5.73
C VAL A 77 -0.27 14.90 -7.20
N ASP A 78 -1.44 14.90 -7.85
CA ASP A 78 -1.59 15.34 -9.24
C ASP A 78 -1.28 16.85 -9.39
N GLU A 79 -1.70 17.67 -8.43
CA GLU A 79 -1.34 19.10 -8.38
C GLU A 79 0.16 19.31 -8.14
N TRP A 80 0.77 18.51 -7.27
CA TRP A 80 2.21 18.54 -7.03
C TRP A 80 2.99 18.20 -8.30
N ALA A 81 2.58 17.17 -9.03
CA ALA A 81 3.24 16.73 -10.24
C ALA A 81 3.24 17.85 -11.30
N LYS A 82 2.10 18.52 -11.51
CA LYS A 82 1.96 19.64 -12.47
C LYS A 82 2.90 20.82 -12.21
N ARG A 83 3.40 20.99 -10.98
CA ARG A 83 4.37 22.05 -10.64
C ARG A 83 5.82 21.67 -10.91
N GLN A 84 6.10 20.40 -11.20
CA GLN A 84 7.46 19.92 -11.43
C GLN A 84 7.92 20.24 -12.87
N PRO A 85 9.23 20.26 -13.15
CA PRO A 85 9.76 20.27 -14.52
C PRO A 85 9.16 19.16 -15.41
N GLN A 86 9.04 19.42 -16.72
CA GLN A 86 8.39 18.50 -17.67
C GLN A 86 8.90 17.06 -17.59
N GLN A 87 10.21 16.87 -17.42
CA GLN A 87 10.81 15.55 -17.29
C GLN A 87 10.24 14.73 -16.10
N ILE A 88 9.95 15.39 -14.98
CA ILE A 88 9.39 14.77 -13.79
C ILE A 88 7.90 14.52 -13.97
N GLN A 89 7.18 15.45 -14.60
CA GLN A 89 5.78 15.24 -14.99
C GLN A 89 5.62 13.99 -15.85
N ASP A 90 6.44 13.86 -16.90
CA ASP A 90 6.40 12.71 -17.80
C ASP A 90 6.76 11.41 -17.07
N ALA A 91 7.72 11.45 -16.14
CA ALA A 91 8.09 10.29 -15.33
C ALA A 91 6.96 9.88 -14.38
N PHE A 92 6.30 10.85 -13.75
CA PHE A 92 5.16 10.65 -12.88
C PHE A 92 3.98 10.02 -13.64
N GLU A 93 3.62 10.54 -14.81
CA GLU A 93 2.51 10.01 -15.61
C GLU A 93 2.79 8.58 -16.12
N ARG A 94 4.04 8.29 -16.52
CA ARG A 94 4.43 6.92 -16.88
C ARG A 94 4.29 5.96 -15.69
N GLU A 95 4.77 6.36 -14.52
CA GLU A 95 4.68 5.57 -13.30
C GLU A 95 3.22 5.34 -12.90
N LYS A 96 2.40 6.41 -12.90
CA LYS A 96 0.96 6.35 -12.62
C LYS A 96 0.25 5.37 -13.56
N LYS A 97 0.57 5.41 -14.86
CA LYS A 97 0.02 4.46 -15.84
C LYS A 97 0.47 3.02 -15.55
N MET A 98 1.76 2.80 -15.30
CA MET A 98 2.30 1.48 -15.01
C MET A 98 1.63 0.87 -13.77
N GLN A 99 1.48 1.66 -12.70
CA GLN A 99 0.83 1.21 -11.49
C GLN A 99 -0.66 0.94 -11.69
N LEU A 100 -1.37 1.73 -12.51
CA LEU A 100 -2.75 1.45 -12.88
C LEU A 100 -2.87 0.11 -13.61
N ASP A 101 -2.00 -0.15 -14.58
CA ASP A 101 -2.00 -1.37 -15.36
C ASP A 101 -1.67 -2.59 -14.46
N MET A 102 -0.70 -2.46 -13.55
CA MET A 102 -0.37 -3.47 -12.55
C MET A 102 -1.54 -3.73 -11.58
N MET A 103 -2.19 -2.67 -11.09
CA MET A 103 -3.35 -2.79 -10.21
C MET A 103 -4.50 -3.54 -10.89
N ASN A 104 -4.82 -3.19 -12.14
CA ASN A 104 -5.86 -3.89 -12.89
C ASN A 104 -5.52 -5.39 -13.05
N LEU A 105 -4.26 -5.71 -13.31
CA LEU A 105 -3.79 -7.09 -13.35
C LEU A 105 -4.00 -7.80 -12.01
N MET A 106 -3.54 -7.21 -10.90
CA MET A 106 -3.67 -7.79 -9.56
C MET A 106 -5.13 -7.95 -9.14
N ASN A 107 -5.98 -6.95 -9.39
CA ASN A 107 -7.42 -7.04 -9.11
C ASN A 107 -8.09 -8.16 -9.91
N SER A 108 -7.71 -8.34 -11.17
CA SER A 108 -8.23 -9.44 -12.01
C SER A 108 -7.78 -10.81 -11.49
N GLN A 109 -6.54 -10.94 -11.02
CA GLN A 109 -6.02 -12.17 -10.43
C GLN A 109 -6.73 -12.47 -9.10
N ARG A 110 -6.80 -11.47 -8.21
CA ARG A 110 -7.51 -11.57 -6.93
C ARG A 110 -8.94 -12.02 -7.13
N LYS A 111 -9.67 -11.41 -8.07
CA LYS A 111 -11.06 -11.76 -8.36
C LYS A 111 -11.22 -13.23 -8.74
N ARG A 112 -10.28 -13.80 -9.51
CA ARG A 112 -10.29 -15.23 -9.85
C ARG A 112 -10.04 -16.11 -8.64
N LEU A 113 -9.10 -15.73 -7.78
CA LEU A 113 -8.78 -16.49 -6.56
C LEU A 113 -9.95 -16.46 -5.57
N VAL A 114 -10.57 -15.29 -5.37
CA VAL A 114 -11.73 -15.11 -4.49
C VAL A 114 -12.93 -15.96 -4.93
N GLN A 115 -13.13 -16.17 -6.24
CA GLN A 115 -14.21 -17.04 -6.74
C GLN A 115 -14.09 -18.49 -6.28
N GLY A 116 -12.89 -18.95 -5.91
CA GLY A 116 -12.64 -20.29 -5.39
C GLY A 116 -12.90 -20.45 -3.89
N LEU A 117 -13.18 -19.37 -3.16
CA LEU A 117 -13.41 -19.40 -1.71
C LEU A 117 -14.86 -19.78 -1.36
N SER A 118 -15.11 -20.00 -0.08
CA SER A 118 -16.46 -20.15 0.48
C SER A 118 -17.32 -18.91 0.23
N LYS A 119 -18.66 -19.07 0.30
CA LYS A 119 -19.60 -17.95 0.09
C LYS A 119 -19.45 -16.85 1.14
N GLU A 120 -19.15 -17.24 2.37
CA GLU A 120 -18.87 -16.30 3.47
C GLU A 120 -17.58 -15.52 3.18
N ALA A 121 -16.50 -16.19 2.79
CA ALA A 121 -15.25 -15.54 2.44
C ALA A 121 -15.36 -14.63 1.20
N GLN A 122 -16.16 -15.02 0.20
CA GLN A 122 -16.48 -14.16 -0.95
C GLN A 122 -17.19 -12.87 -0.53
N ALA A 123 -18.14 -12.96 0.41
CA ALA A 123 -18.86 -11.79 0.92
C ALA A 123 -17.93 -10.85 1.70
N VAL A 124 -17.07 -11.42 2.56
CA VAL A 124 -16.06 -10.65 3.30
C VAL A 124 -15.05 -9.98 2.35
N ALA A 125 -14.57 -10.70 1.34
CA ALA A 125 -13.67 -10.15 0.31
C ALA A 125 -14.31 -8.95 -0.41
N ALA A 126 -15.60 -9.04 -0.75
CA ALA A 126 -16.33 -7.95 -1.40
C ALA A 126 -16.48 -6.72 -0.50
N SER A 127 -16.70 -6.91 0.80
CA SER A 127 -16.75 -5.80 1.77
C SER A 127 -15.40 -5.08 1.88
N ILE A 128 -14.30 -5.84 1.90
CA ILE A 128 -12.94 -5.28 1.89
C ILE A 128 -12.70 -4.50 0.58
N ASP A 129 -13.10 -5.04 -0.57
CA ASP A 129 -12.96 -4.35 -1.85
C ASP A 129 -13.77 -3.06 -1.93
N ALA A 130 -14.97 -3.04 -1.34
CA ALA A 130 -15.78 -1.83 -1.28
C ALA A 130 -15.12 -0.72 -0.43
N LEU A 131 -14.47 -1.07 0.68
CA LEU A 131 -13.67 -0.13 1.48
C LEU A 131 -12.48 0.40 0.68
N ARG A 132 -11.84 -0.52 -0.06
CA ARG A 132 -10.71 -0.20 -0.91
C ARG A 132 -11.08 0.82 -1.99
N ASP A 133 -12.21 0.62 -2.65
CA ASP A 133 -12.69 1.52 -3.70
C ASP A 133 -13.24 2.85 -3.14
N ASN A 134 -13.61 2.92 -1.86
CA ASN A 134 -14.18 4.10 -1.25
C ASN A 134 -13.16 5.25 -1.14
N GLN A 135 -13.31 6.29 -1.96
CA GLN A 135 -12.39 7.44 -1.98
C GLN A 135 -12.65 8.48 -0.89
N ASN A 136 -13.73 8.33 -0.13
CA ASN A 136 -14.18 9.31 0.86
C ASN A 136 -13.71 9.03 2.29
N ILE A 137 -12.83 8.04 2.46
CA ILE A 137 -12.20 7.69 3.73
C ILE A 137 -10.70 7.99 3.69
N THR A 138 -10.10 8.17 4.85
CA THR A 138 -8.65 8.25 5.02
C THR A 138 -8.02 6.86 4.95
N PRO A 139 -6.71 6.74 4.68
CA PRO A 139 -6.01 5.45 4.77
C PRO A 139 -6.10 4.81 6.16
N ALA A 140 -6.08 5.62 7.22
CA ALA A 140 -6.22 5.11 8.60
C ALA A 140 -7.62 4.52 8.85
N GLU A 141 -8.68 5.21 8.40
CA GLU A 141 -10.05 4.72 8.48
C GLU A 141 -10.25 3.43 7.67
N GLU A 142 -9.58 3.28 6.52
CA GLU A 142 -9.60 2.03 5.75
C GLU A 142 -9.03 0.86 6.54
N VAL A 143 -7.86 1.05 7.15
CA VAL A 143 -7.20 0.02 7.98
C VAL A 143 -8.09 -0.36 9.17
N GLU A 144 -8.64 0.62 9.89
CA GLU A 144 -9.53 0.37 11.03
C GLU A 144 -10.76 -0.45 10.63
N LYS A 145 -11.41 -0.08 9.53
CA LYS A 145 -12.60 -0.80 9.03
C LYS A 145 -12.28 -2.20 8.53
N VAL A 146 -11.12 -2.41 7.91
CA VAL A 146 -10.66 -3.74 7.51
C VAL A 146 -10.38 -4.62 8.74
N LEU A 147 -9.74 -4.07 9.78
CA LEU A 147 -9.52 -4.79 11.05
C LEU A 147 -10.84 -5.13 11.73
N GLU A 148 -11.83 -4.24 11.70
CA GLU A 148 -13.16 -4.51 12.22
C GLU A 148 -13.85 -5.67 11.48
N ILE A 149 -13.77 -5.71 10.14
CA ILE A 149 -14.27 -6.83 9.34
C ILE A 149 -13.61 -8.15 9.79
N PHE A 150 -12.29 -8.16 9.99
CA PHE A 150 -11.60 -9.38 10.43
C PHE A 150 -11.92 -9.80 11.86
N ARG A 151 -12.17 -8.85 12.78
CA ARG A 151 -12.61 -9.18 14.15
C ARG A 151 -14.01 -9.81 14.19
N ASN A 152 -14.85 -9.44 13.23
CA ASN A 152 -16.25 -9.88 13.17
C ASN A 152 -16.48 -11.08 12.26
N THR A 153 -15.42 -11.66 11.67
CA THR A 153 -15.51 -12.86 10.82
C THR A 153 -14.88 -14.08 11.51
N THR A 154 -15.18 -15.27 11.01
CA THR A 154 -14.60 -16.52 11.52
C THR A 154 -13.13 -16.69 11.11
N GLU A 155 -12.34 -17.40 11.93
CA GLU A 155 -10.93 -17.72 11.61
C GLU A 155 -10.78 -18.49 10.29
N SER A 156 -11.75 -19.37 9.98
CA SER A 156 -11.80 -20.10 8.71
C SER A 156 -11.83 -19.14 7.52
N VAL A 157 -12.68 -18.11 7.57
CA VAL A 157 -12.75 -17.09 6.52
C VAL A 157 -11.47 -16.27 6.43
N VAL A 158 -10.87 -15.91 7.57
CA VAL A 158 -9.57 -15.21 7.58
C VAL A 158 -8.49 -16.06 6.91
N TYR A 159 -8.46 -17.37 7.19
CA TYR A 159 -7.50 -18.30 6.57
C TYR A 159 -7.68 -18.38 5.05
N GLU A 160 -8.92 -18.51 4.58
CA GLU A 160 -9.24 -18.51 3.15
C GLU A 160 -8.75 -17.22 2.46
N LEU A 161 -9.00 -16.06 3.06
CA LEU A 161 -8.56 -14.77 2.50
C LEU A 161 -7.03 -14.63 2.49
N ARG A 162 -6.35 -15.05 3.56
CA ARG A 162 -4.88 -15.08 3.62
C ARG A 162 -4.27 -15.98 2.55
N SER A 163 -4.95 -17.08 2.18
CA SER A 163 -4.49 -17.96 1.11
C SER A 163 -4.50 -17.27 -0.26
N VAL A 164 -5.40 -16.31 -0.48
CA VAL A 164 -5.41 -15.48 -1.69
C VAL A 164 -4.22 -14.54 -1.67
N ASP A 165 -3.98 -13.85 -0.56
CA ASP A 165 -2.85 -12.93 -0.42
C ASP A 165 -1.51 -13.64 -0.58
N ALA A 166 -1.36 -14.85 -0.04
CA ALA A 166 -0.17 -15.68 -0.21
C ALA A 166 0.10 -16.06 -1.67
N GLN A 167 -0.95 -16.26 -2.47
CA GLN A 167 -0.84 -16.56 -3.91
C GLN A 167 -0.58 -15.32 -4.76
N MET A 168 -0.94 -14.13 -4.26
CA MET A 168 -0.68 -12.85 -4.92
C MET A 168 0.67 -12.24 -4.57
N ALA A 169 1.32 -12.71 -3.49
CA ALA A 169 2.66 -12.28 -3.15
C ALA A 169 3.58 -12.51 -4.36
N PRO A 170 4.40 -11.52 -4.76
CA PRO A 170 5.41 -11.75 -5.78
C PRO A 170 6.24 -12.95 -5.32
N MET A 171 6.44 -13.93 -6.19
CA MET A 171 7.22 -15.16 -5.97
C MET A 171 8.70 -14.83 -5.69
N GLY A 172 8.96 -14.14 -4.58
CA GLY A 172 10.26 -13.62 -4.17
C GLY A 172 10.81 -14.29 -2.92
N ASP A 173 10.00 -15.00 -2.12
CA ASP A 173 10.45 -15.71 -0.91
C ASP A 173 9.46 -16.81 -0.48
N ALA A 174 9.21 -17.80 -1.34
CA ALA A 174 8.57 -19.06 -0.92
C ALA A 174 9.48 -19.93 0.00
N ALA A 175 10.58 -19.37 0.49
CA ALA A 175 11.45 -19.97 1.49
C ALA A 175 11.36 -19.12 2.78
N GLN A 176 11.04 -19.78 3.89
CA GLN A 176 11.12 -19.27 5.27
C GLN A 176 9.88 -18.52 5.79
N MET A 177 8.79 -19.25 5.97
CA MET A 177 8.16 -19.24 7.31
C MET A 177 7.80 -20.67 7.71
N PRO A 178 8.51 -21.29 8.67
CA PRO A 178 8.05 -22.55 9.26
C PRO A 178 6.79 -22.26 10.06
N ILE A 179 5.71 -22.98 9.72
CA ILE A 179 4.54 -23.11 10.59
C ILE A 179 4.95 -24.05 11.71
N ASN A 180 5.20 -23.50 12.90
CA ASN A 180 5.20 -24.24 14.16
C ASN A 180 4.00 -23.80 14.98
#